data_AF-A0A356QS55-F1
#
_entry.id   AF-A0A356QS55-F1
#
_cell.length_a   1.000
_cell.length_b   1.000
_cell.length_c   1.000
_cell.angle_alpha   90.00
_cell.angle_beta   90.00
_cell.angle_gamma   90.00
#
_symmetry.space_group_name_H-M   'P 1'
#
loop_
_entity.id
_entity.type
_entity.pdbx_description
1 polymer ?
#
loop_
_entity_poly.entity_id
_entity_poly.type
_entity_poly.pdbx_seq_one_letter_code
_entity_poly.pdbx_strand_id
1 'polypeptide(L)'
;MPFHSDGPKKLAVLLLLAIALPLLDGVALSSNSGEEGLPAIFDGKSLDGWEGDQKHWRVENGVLIGETTTPLEKTTYLIWRQGTVDDFELTLSYRITGGNST
;
A
#
# COMPACT_ATOMS: atom_id res chain seq x y z
N MET A 1 -51.98 -34.02 -38.79
CA MET A 1 -50.57 -33.56 -38.64
C MET A 1 -50.59 -32.10 -38.19
N PRO A 2 -49.59 -31.67 -37.37
CA PRO A 2 -49.85 -31.02 -36.07
C PRO A 2 -49.89 -29.46 -36.12
N PHE A 3 -49.99 -28.68 -35.04
CA PHE A 3 -49.58 -28.86 -33.62
C PHE A 3 -50.60 -28.32 -32.59
N HIS A 4 -50.37 -28.66 -31.32
CA HIS A 4 -50.76 -27.89 -30.13
C HIS A 4 -49.46 -27.53 -29.38
N SER A 5 -49.36 -26.33 -28.79
CA SER A 5 -48.46 -26.09 -27.65
C SER A 5 -48.88 -24.82 -26.91
N ASP A 6 -49.27 -24.96 -25.64
CA ASP A 6 -49.60 -23.85 -24.75
C ASP A 6 -48.34 -23.09 -24.30
N GLY A 7 -48.36 -21.77 -24.44
CA GLY A 7 -47.40 -20.89 -23.78
C GLY A 7 -47.73 -20.74 -22.28
N PRO A 8 -46.76 -20.90 -21.36
CA PRO A 8 -47.05 -20.91 -19.92
C PRO A 8 -47.42 -19.51 -19.40
N LYS A 9 -48.68 -19.37 -18.96
CA LYS A 9 -49.12 -18.28 -18.09
C LYS A 9 -48.63 -18.55 -16.66
N LYS A 10 -47.50 -17.94 -16.25
CA LYS A 10 -47.11 -17.69 -14.85
C LYS A 10 -45.74 -17.00 -14.80
N LEU A 11 -45.72 -15.70 -14.53
CA LEU A 11 -44.88 -14.99 -13.54
C LEU A 11 -45.13 -13.48 -13.69
N ALA A 12 -46.21 -13.01 -13.08
CA ALA A 12 -46.17 -11.69 -12.47
C ALA A 12 -45.38 -11.79 -11.15
N VAL A 13 -45.06 -10.64 -10.55
CA VAL A 13 -44.60 -10.39 -9.16
C VAL A 13 -43.12 -9.98 -9.03
N LEU A 14 -42.92 -8.72 -8.58
CA LEU A 14 -41.72 -8.09 -7.97
C LEU A 14 -40.49 -7.94 -8.91
N LEU A 15 -39.96 -6.76 -9.25
CA LEU A 15 -39.84 -5.45 -8.58
C LEU A 15 -39.06 -5.49 -7.25
N LEU A 16 -37.99 -4.68 -7.20
CA LEU A 16 -37.14 -4.26 -6.07
C LEU A 16 -35.83 -5.06 -5.77
N LEU A 17 -34.75 -4.25 -5.71
CA LEU A 17 -33.57 -4.38 -4.85
C LEU A 17 -32.60 -5.58 -5.03
N ALA A 18 -31.52 -5.34 -5.78
CA ALA A 18 -30.22 -5.99 -5.56
C ALA A 18 -29.05 -5.08 -5.95
N ILE A 19 -28.84 -4.04 -5.14
CA ILE A 19 -27.53 -3.50 -4.73
C ILE A 19 -26.54 -3.18 -5.88
N ALA A 20 -26.40 -1.88 -6.18
CA ALA A 20 -25.12 -1.40 -6.69
C ALA A 20 -24.04 -1.75 -5.66
N LEU A 21 -23.06 -2.59 -6.02
CA LEU A 21 -21.88 -2.75 -5.19
C LEU A 21 -21.20 -1.37 -5.11
N PRO A 22 -21.08 -0.76 -3.92
CA PRO A 22 -20.01 0.21 -3.76
C PRO A 22 -18.72 -0.58 -4.00
N LEU A 23 -17.84 -0.02 -4.82
CA LEU A 23 -16.46 -0.47 -4.88
C LEU A 23 -15.96 -0.46 -3.42
N LEU A 24 -15.43 -1.58 -2.91
CA LEU A 24 -14.78 -1.56 -1.61
C LEU A 24 -13.50 -0.74 -1.78
N ASP A 25 -13.62 0.58 -1.57
CA ASP A 25 -12.50 1.40 -1.16
C ASP A 25 -11.97 0.76 0.11
N GLY A 26 -10.87 0.03 -0.04
CA GLY A 26 -10.18 -0.59 1.07
C GLY A 26 -9.75 0.51 2.02
N VAL A 27 -10.48 0.68 3.11
CA VAL A 27 -10.04 1.47 4.25
C VAL A 27 -8.79 0.79 4.76
N ALA A 28 -7.64 1.25 4.26
CA ALA A 28 -6.36 0.99 4.85
C ALA A 28 -6.48 1.47 6.30
N LEU A 29 -6.44 0.53 7.23
CA LEU A 29 -6.39 0.83 8.64
C LEU A 29 -5.03 1.50 8.88
N SER A 30 -5.00 2.84 8.79
CA SER A 30 -3.89 3.63 9.29
C SER A 30 -3.74 3.28 10.76
N SER A 31 -2.72 2.49 11.07
CA SER A 31 -2.34 2.15 12.43
C SER A 31 -1.89 3.44 13.11
N ASN A 32 -2.81 4.10 13.81
CA ASN A 32 -2.54 5.29 14.60
C ASN A 32 -1.73 4.88 15.83
N SER A 33 -0.43 4.67 15.61
CA SER A 33 0.54 4.19 16.58
C SER A 33 0.93 5.31 17.55
N GLY A 34 0.01 5.70 18.43
CA GLY A 34 0.28 6.39 19.70
C GLY A 34 0.87 7.81 19.68
N GLU A 35 1.29 8.32 18.53
CA GLU A 35 2.05 9.58 18.41
C GLU A 35 1.20 10.68 17.73
N GLU A 36 0.15 11.16 18.41
CA GLU A 36 -0.63 12.30 17.91
C GLU A 36 0.17 13.60 17.97
N GLY A 37 0.87 13.92 16.87
CA GLY A 37 1.49 15.23 16.63
C GLY A 37 2.92 15.23 16.07
N LEU A 38 3.59 14.07 15.94
CA LEU A 38 4.93 14.02 15.37
C LEU A 38 4.90 14.05 13.83
N PRO A 39 5.73 14.88 13.15
CA PRO A 39 5.79 14.91 11.69
C PRO A 39 6.38 13.62 11.10
N ALA A 40 5.61 12.91 10.27
CA ALA A 40 6.11 11.78 9.51
C ALA A 40 7.08 12.26 8.41
N ILE A 41 8.33 11.77 8.43
CA ILE A 41 9.35 12.06 7.40
C ILE A 41 9.20 11.20 6.12
N PHE A 42 8.24 10.29 6.10
CA PHE A 42 7.89 9.43 4.98
C PHE A 42 6.40 9.53 4.69
N ASP A 43 6.05 9.80 3.44
CA ASP A 43 4.67 10.07 2.98
C ASP A 43 3.85 8.80 2.70
N GLY A 44 4.47 7.62 2.81
CA GLY A 44 3.88 6.32 2.48
C GLY A 44 3.71 6.07 0.98
N LYS A 45 4.31 6.87 0.09
CA LYS A 45 4.00 6.88 -1.36
C LYS A 45 5.21 7.05 -2.27
N SER A 46 6.22 7.80 -1.84
CA SER A 46 7.32 8.24 -2.70
C SER A 46 8.67 8.27 -1.98
N LEU A 47 9.73 8.51 -2.74
CA LEU A 47 11.04 8.87 -2.21
C LEU A 47 11.25 10.40 -2.26
N ASP A 48 10.18 11.19 -2.26
CA ASP A 48 10.30 12.65 -2.27
C ASP A 48 11.00 13.12 -0.99
N GLY A 49 12.09 13.86 -1.15
CA GLY A 49 12.95 14.24 -0.04
C GLY A 49 14.00 13.21 0.38
N TRP A 50 14.11 12.08 -0.32
CA TRP A 50 15.12 11.05 -0.07
C TRP A 50 16.09 10.93 -1.25
N GLU A 51 17.36 10.67 -0.95
CA GLU A 51 18.47 10.54 -1.91
C GLU A 51 19.10 9.15 -1.80
N GLY A 52 19.11 8.39 -2.89
CA GLY A 52 19.67 7.04 -2.96
C GLY A 52 19.51 6.42 -4.37
N ASP A 53 20.15 5.28 -4.63
CA ASP A 53 20.03 4.58 -5.92
C ASP A 53 18.69 3.83 -6.00
N GLN A 54 17.82 4.24 -6.94
CA GLN A 54 16.49 3.66 -7.15
C GLN A 54 16.51 2.20 -7.66
N LYS A 55 17.68 1.64 -8.03
CA LYS A 55 17.84 0.19 -8.24
C LYS A 55 17.73 -0.61 -6.94
N HIS A 56 18.04 0.02 -5.82
CA HIS A 56 18.11 -0.60 -4.49
C HIS A 56 16.98 -0.13 -3.59
N TRP A 57 16.50 1.10 -3.78
CA TRP A 57 15.51 1.74 -2.92
C TRP A 57 14.23 2.09 -3.69
N ARG A 58 13.09 1.70 -3.14
CA ARG A 58 11.77 1.97 -3.74
C ARG A 58 10.67 2.02 -2.67
N VAL A 59 9.49 2.49 -3.06
CA VAL A 59 8.27 2.41 -2.25
C VAL A 59 7.30 1.45 -2.91
N GLU A 60 6.86 0.44 -2.16
CA GLU A 60 5.82 -0.51 -2.59
C GLU A 60 4.82 -0.72 -1.46
N ASN A 61 3.52 -0.65 -1.76
CA ASN A 61 2.44 -0.93 -0.82
C ASN A 61 2.52 -0.15 0.52
N GLY A 62 2.97 1.10 0.48
CA GLY A 62 3.14 1.94 1.67
C GLY A 62 4.43 1.69 2.46
N VAL A 63 5.35 0.85 1.95
CA VAL A 63 6.59 0.48 2.62
C VAL A 63 7.79 0.95 1.81
N LEU A 64 8.73 1.61 2.48
CA LEU A 64 10.07 1.90 1.97
C LEU A 64 10.89 0.61 2.01
N ILE A 65 11.32 0.13 0.85
CA ILE A 65 12.05 -1.13 0.68
C ILE A 65 13.46 -0.84 0.18
N GLY A 66 14.45 -1.29 0.96
CA GLY A 66 15.83 -1.49 0.51
C GLY A 66 16.06 -2.94 0.13
N GLU A 67 16.52 -3.22 -1.08
CA GLU A 67 16.75 -4.57 -1.58
C GLU A 67 18.09 -4.70 -2.31
N THR A 68 18.71 -5.88 -2.22
CA THR A 68 19.98 -6.21 -2.88
C THR A 68 19.89 -7.64 -3.39
N THR A 69 19.65 -7.79 -4.69
CA THR A 69 19.48 -9.10 -5.36
C THR A 69 20.81 -9.71 -5.83
N THR A 70 21.85 -8.90 -5.93
CA THR A 70 23.23 -9.28 -6.29
C THR A 70 24.22 -8.60 -5.36
N PRO A 71 25.40 -9.19 -5.05
CA PRO A 71 26.39 -8.55 -4.17
C PRO A 71 26.77 -7.13 -4.63
N LEU A 72 26.76 -6.19 -3.69
CA LEU A 72 27.18 -4.82 -3.92
C LEU A 72 28.72 -4.72 -3.92
N GLU A 73 29.28 -4.01 -4.91
CA GLU A 73 30.70 -3.62 -4.88
C GLU A 73 31.00 -2.59 -3.78
N LYS A 74 30.00 -1.77 -3.41
CA LYS A 74 30.07 -0.72 -2.38
C LYS A 74 28.71 -0.56 -1.72
N THR A 75 28.69 -0.29 -0.42
CA THR A 75 27.46 0.01 0.33
C THR A 75 26.74 1.23 -0.26
N THR A 76 25.43 1.10 -0.46
CA THR A 76 24.54 2.18 -0.87
C THR A 76 23.65 2.58 0.30
N TYR A 77 23.38 3.87 0.45
CA TYR A 77 22.50 4.41 1.48
C TYR A 77 21.26 5.05 0.85
N LEU A 78 20.23 5.25 1.68
CA LEU A 78 19.12 6.16 1.41
C LEU A 78 19.12 7.24 2.49
N ILE A 79 19.14 8.50 2.07
CA ILE A 79 19.41 9.64 2.96
C ILE A 79 18.26 10.63 2.83
N TRP A 80 17.60 10.98 3.95
CA TRP A 80 16.61 12.04 3.97
C TRP A 80 17.29 13.42 3.88
N ARG A 81 16.72 14.34 3.09
CA ARG A 81 17.33 15.61 2.68
C ARG A 81 16.47 16.85 2.90
N GLN A 82 15.24 16.73 3.44
CA GLN A 82 14.34 17.88 3.60
C GLN A 82 14.63 18.76 4.83
N GLY A 83 15.72 18.51 5.56
CA GLY A 83 16.15 19.37 6.65
C GLY A 83 17.52 18.98 7.22
N THR A 84 18.00 19.81 8.13
CA THR A 84 19.12 19.49 9.04
C THR A 84 18.54 19.10 10.39
N VAL A 85 18.99 17.96 10.93
CA VAL A 85 18.66 17.52 12.30
C VAL A 85 19.87 17.71 13.22
N ASP A 86 19.60 17.93 14.50
CA ASP A 86 20.62 17.96 15.58
C ASP A 86 20.25 16.84 16.57
N ASP A 87 19.74 17.15 17.76
CA ASP A 87 19.07 16.18 18.62
C ASP A 87 17.69 15.78 18.06
N PHE A 88 17.43 14.48 17.91
CA PHE A 88 16.13 13.93 17.47
C PHE A 88 15.85 12.55 18.07
N GLU A 89 14.57 12.20 18.15
CA GLU A 89 14.09 10.83 18.40
C GLU A 89 13.43 10.31 17.11
N LEU A 90 13.65 9.04 16.76
CA LEU A 90 13.13 8.42 15.53
C LEU A 90 12.43 7.10 15.84
N THR A 91 11.10 7.13 15.81
CA THR A 91 10.25 5.93 15.85
C THR A 91 10.07 5.38 14.44
N LEU A 92 10.35 4.09 14.24
CA LEU A 92 10.06 3.40 12.97
C LEU A 92 9.73 1.92 13.18
N SER A 93 8.90 1.37 12.29
CA SER A 93 8.68 -0.09 12.16
C SER A 93 9.50 -0.63 11.00
N TYR A 94 10.20 -1.75 11.19
CA TYR A 94 11.03 -2.37 10.16
C TYR A 94 10.85 -3.89 10.11
N ARG A 95 11.28 -4.50 9.00
CA ARG A 95 11.35 -5.95 8.81
C ARG A 95 12.58 -6.28 7.95
N ILE A 96 13.40 -7.21 8.43
CA ILE A 96 14.57 -7.74 7.71
C ILE A 96 14.22 -9.15 7.23
N THR A 97 14.59 -9.48 5.99
CA THR A 97 14.35 -10.80 5.39
C THR A 97 15.67 -11.38 4.90
N GLY A 98 16.40 -12.05 5.81
CA GLY A 98 17.76 -12.55 5.56
C GLY A 98 18.82 -11.44 5.64
N GLY A 99 20.08 -11.86 5.80
CA GLY A 99 21.21 -10.94 5.91
C GLY A 99 21.28 -10.19 7.25
N ASN A 100 22.03 -9.09 7.24
CA ASN A 100 22.22 -8.17 8.36
C ASN A 100 21.90 -6.75 7.89
N SER A 101 21.23 -5.95 8.71
CA SER A 101 21.07 -4.51 8.49
C SER A 101 21.84 -3.80 9.59
N THR A 102 22.86 -3.04 9.21
CA THR A 102 23.83 -2.39 10.12
C THR A 102 24.11 -0.98 9.63
#